data_AF-A0A843CFM2-F1
#
_entry.id   AF-A0A843CFM2-F1
#
_cell.length_a   1.000
_cell.length_b   1.000
_cell.length_c   1.000
_cell.angle_alpha   90.00
_cell.angle_beta   90.00
_cell.angle_gamma   90.00
#
_symmetry.space_group_name_H-M   'P 1'
#
loop_
_entity.id
_entity.type
_entity.pdbx_description
1 polymer ?
#
loop_
_entity_poly.entity_id
_entity_poly.type
_entity_poly.pdbx_seq_one_letter_code
_entity_poly.pdbx_strand_id
1 'polypeptide(L)'
;MKGGEFYPLSVSKTYQNRGKNIRHRKNTKKINVVYGILQDSDGVLHFKSFRVTSFQALYFKLHLAKKKEFTCSYCNSTFKAYVNNKKDKPKECYFCGKDWD
;
A
#
# COMPACT_ATOMS: atom_id res chain seq x y z
N MET A 1 8.39 15.58 -1.22
CA MET A 1 7.22 14.91 -0.62
C MET A 1 7.57 14.65 0.83
N LYS A 2 6.96 15.36 1.79
CA LYS A 2 7.22 15.14 3.22
C LYS A 2 6.70 13.74 3.62
N GLY A 3 7.62 12.78 3.67
CA GLY A 3 7.85 11.85 4.78
C GLY A 3 6.74 10.88 5.25
N GLY A 4 5.92 10.32 4.37
CA GLY A 4 5.02 9.20 4.72
C GLY A 4 5.43 7.91 3.98
N GLU A 5 5.36 6.76 4.65
CA GLU A 5 5.63 5.46 4.04
C GLU A 5 4.40 5.03 3.21
N PHE A 6 4.62 4.61 1.95
CA PHE A 6 3.56 4.16 1.06
C PHE A 6 3.66 2.67 0.81
N TYR A 7 2.60 1.95 1.15
CA TYR A 7 2.45 0.51 0.97
C TYR A 7 1.57 0.23 -0.26
N PRO A 8 2.16 -0.12 -1.42
CA PRO A 8 1.40 -0.42 -2.63
C PRO A 8 0.66 -1.75 -2.49
N LEU A 9 -0.66 -1.76 -2.63
CA LEU A 9 -1.49 -2.97 -2.50
C LEU A 9 -1.83 -3.58 -3.85
N SER A 10 -2.00 -2.76 -4.88
CA SER A 10 -2.26 -3.25 -6.23
C SER A 10 -1.84 -2.26 -7.29
N VAL A 11 -1.55 -2.79 -8.47
CA VAL A 11 -1.27 -2.01 -9.68
C VAL A 11 -2.19 -2.52 -10.78
N SER A 12 -3.01 -1.63 -11.36
CA SER A 12 -3.95 -2.00 -12.42
C SER A 12 -3.90 -1.05 -13.60
N LYS A 13 -4.23 -1.59 -14.78
CA LYS A 13 -4.48 -0.80 -15.99
C LYS A 13 -5.96 -0.45 -16.05
N THR A 14 -6.26 0.84 -16.00
CA THR A 14 -7.65 1.34 -15.97
C THR A 14 -7.82 2.55 -16.88
N TYR A 15 -9.07 2.97 -17.08
CA TYR A 15 -9.37 4.21 -17.79
C TYR A 15 -9.28 5.41 -16.84
N GLN A 16 -8.93 6.57 -17.40
CA GLN A 16 -8.83 7.80 -16.64
C GLN A 16 -10.19 8.22 -16.05
N ASN A 17 -11.22 8.26 -16.87
CA ASN A 17 -12.57 8.67 -16.48
C ASN A 17 -13.42 7.43 -16.18
N ARG A 18 -13.01 6.67 -15.17
CA ARG A 18 -13.75 5.48 -14.72
C ARG A 18 -14.92 5.91 -13.82
N GLY A 19 -16.06 5.23 -13.95
CA GLY A 19 -17.24 5.52 -13.15
C GLY A 19 -18.40 4.58 -13.49
N LYS A 20 -19.40 4.54 -12.61
CA LYS A 20 -20.63 3.79 -12.88
C LYS A 20 -21.30 4.40 -14.12
N ASN A 21 -21.71 3.54 -15.06
CA ASN A 21 -22.37 3.91 -16.33
C ASN A 21 -21.52 4.66 -17.37
N ILE A 22 -20.19 4.68 -17.23
CA ILE A 22 -19.32 5.24 -18.27
C ILE A 22 -18.91 4.14 -19.25
N ARG A 23 -19.31 4.28 -20.51
CA ARG A 23 -18.84 3.40 -21.61
C ARG A 23 -17.65 4.04 -22.31
N HIS A 24 -16.57 3.29 -22.41
CA HIS A 24 -15.36 3.72 -23.12
C HIS A 24 -15.39 3.26 -24.58
N ARG A 25 -14.83 4.07 -25.47
CA ARG A 25 -14.58 3.66 -26.86
C ARG A 25 -13.52 2.54 -26.87
N LYS A 26 -13.60 1.61 -27.83
CA LYS A 26 -12.72 0.42 -27.91
C LYS A 26 -11.22 0.74 -27.83
N ASN A 27 -10.77 1.83 -28.46
CA ASN A 27 -9.35 2.23 -28.52
C ASN A 27 -8.96 3.28 -27.48
N THR A 28 -9.75 3.45 -26.41
CA THR A 28 -9.41 4.41 -25.36
C THR A 28 -8.13 3.96 -24.64
N LYS A 29 -7.13 4.84 -24.56
CA LYS A 29 -5.87 4.52 -23.88
C LYS A 29 -6.11 4.27 -22.39
N LYS A 30 -5.57 3.16 -21.89
CA LYS A 30 -5.54 2.85 -20.45
C LYS A 30 -4.28 3.44 -19.81
N ILE A 31 -4.42 3.83 -18.56
CA ILE A 31 -3.36 4.33 -17.70
C ILE A 31 -3.04 3.29 -16.61
N ASN A 32 -1.80 3.29 -16.12
CA ASN A 32 -1.46 2.51 -14.94
C ASN A 32 -1.80 3.33 -13.69
N VAL A 33 -2.48 2.70 -12.74
CA VAL A 33 -2.82 3.28 -11.44
C VAL A 33 -2.36 2.33 -10.36
N VAL A 34 -1.71 2.89 -9.35
CA VAL A 34 -1.33 2.18 -8.12
C VAL A 34 -2.32 2.55 -7.03
N TYR A 35 -2.72 1.58 -6.25
CA TYR A 35 -3.56 1.73 -5.06
C TYR A 35 -2.76 1.25 -3.87
N GLY A 36 -2.80 1.99 -2.77
CA GLY A 36 -2.05 1.64 -1.58
C GLY A 36 -2.48 2.43 -0.36
N ILE A 37 -1.77 2.17 0.74
CA ILE A 37 -1.95 2.89 1.99
C ILE A 37 -0.77 3.83 2.17
N LEU A 38 -1.06 5.10 2.42
CA LEU A 38 -0.08 6.07 2.88
C LEU A 38 -0.19 6.16 4.40
N GLN A 39 0.91 5.93 5.10
CA GLN A 39 1.03 6.18 6.53
C GLN A 39 1.65 7.56 6.73
N ASP A 40 0.88 8.46 7.33
CA ASP A 40 1.37 9.80 7.68
C ASP A 40 2.24 9.75 8.94
N SER A 41 2.93 10.85 9.24
CA SER A 41 3.84 10.96 10.40
C SER A 41 3.14 10.73 11.74
N ASP A 42 1.83 10.96 11.81
CA ASP A 42 0.99 10.72 13.00
C ASP A 42 0.50 9.26 13.10
N GLY A 43 0.95 8.37 12.21
CA GLY A 43 0.57 6.95 12.19
C GLY A 43 -0.81 6.66 11.61
N VAL A 44 -1.54 7.68 11.14
CA VAL A 44 -2.84 7.51 10.48
C VAL A 44 -2.67 6.90 9.10
N LEU A 45 -3.49 5.89 8.79
CA LEU A 45 -3.47 5.16 7.52
C LEU A 45 -4.51 5.70 6.54
N HIS A 46 -4.07 6.21 5.40
CA HIS A 46 -4.93 6.75 4.36
C HIS A 46 -4.87 5.92 3.07
N PHE A 47 -6.03 5.53 2.55
CA PHE A 47 -6.09 4.93 1.22
C PHE A 47 -5.79 5.99 0.15
N LYS A 48 -4.82 5.70 -0.72
CA LYS A 48 -4.39 6.61 -1.78
C LYS A 48 -4.22 5.88 -3.10
N SER A 49 -4.50 6.58 -4.19
CA SER A 49 -4.22 6.09 -5.52
C SER A 49 -3.65 7.19 -6.41
N PHE A 50 -2.75 6.84 -7.31
CA PHE A 50 -2.14 7.78 -8.25
C PHE A 50 -1.75 7.10 -9.55
N ARG A 51 -1.63 7.91 -10.60
CA ARG A 51 -1.23 7.47 -11.94
C ARG A 51 0.28 7.30 -11.99
N VAL A 52 0.73 6.29 -12.69
CA VAL A 52 2.16 5.98 -12.81
C VAL A 52 2.54 5.64 -14.25
N THR A 53 3.82 5.78 -14.57
CA THR A 53 4.37 5.29 -15.83
C THR A 53 4.44 3.76 -15.84
N SER A 54 4.68 3.15 -17.00
CA SER A 54 4.80 1.69 -17.10
C SER A 54 5.98 1.13 -16.30
N PHE A 55 7.10 1.86 -16.23
CA PHE A 55 8.27 1.46 -15.44
C PHE A 55 7.98 1.52 -13.94
N GLN A 56 7.35 2.60 -13.47
CA GLN A 56 6.89 2.71 -12.08
C GLN A 56 5.86 1.63 -11.74
N ALA A 57 4.95 1.31 -12.66
CA ALA A 57 3.98 0.24 -12.47
C ALA A 57 4.67 -1.13 -12.25
N LEU A 58 5.75 -1.41 -12.97
CA LEU A 58 6.56 -2.61 -12.75
C LEU A 58 7.23 -2.59 -11.38
N TYR A 59 7.86 -1.47 -11.01
CA TYR A 59 8.47 -1.29 -9.69
C TYR A 59 7.47 -1.60 -8.56
N PHE A 60 6.28 -1.01 -8.60
CA PHE A 60 5.25 -1.23 -7.57
C PHE A 60 4.67 -2.64 -7.59
N LYS A 61 4.63 -3.32 -8.74
CA LYS A 61 4.22 -4.75 -8.80
C LYS A 61 5.20 -5.67 -8.10
N LEU A 62 6.50 -5.35 -8.15
CA LEU A 62 7.54 -6.13 -7.47
C LEU A 62 7.57 -5.86 -5.97
N HIS A 63 7.10 -4.69 -5.54
CA HIS A 63 7.13 -4.25 -4.15
C HIS A 63 5.73 -4.22 -3.50
N LEU A 64 4.80 -5.08 -3.94
CA LEU A 64 3.46 -5.12 -3.36
C LEU A 64 3.49 -5.49 -1.88
N ALA A 65 2.93 -4.61 -1.06
CA ALA A 65 2.73 -4.81 0.36
C ALA A 65 1.66 -5.88 0.62
N LYS A 66 1.88 -6.68 1.66
CA LYS A 66 0.94 -7.68 2.16
C LYS A 66 0.50 -7.28 3.55
N LYS A 67 -0.80 -7.47 3.82
CA LYS A 67 -1.34 -7.37 5.18
C LYS A 67 -1.01 -8.65 5.93
N LYS A 68 -0.34 -8.52 7.07
CA LYS A 68 0.04 -9.64 7.92
C LYS A 68 -0.33 -9.38 9.37
N GLU A 69 -0.54 -10.47 10.10
CA GLU A 69 -0.70 -10.47 11.55
C GLU A 69 0.66 -10.65 12.22
N PHE A 70 0.92 -9.85 13.24
CA PHE A 70 2.13 -9.89 14.05
C PHE A 70 1.72 -10.00 15.52
N THR A 71 2.34 -10.92 16.25
CA THR A 71 2.09 -11.14 17.68
C THR A 71 3.31 -10.70 18.46
N CYS A 72 3.15 -9.68 19.29
CA CYS A 72 4.25 -9.15 20.10
C CYS A 72 4.57 -10.11 21.26
N SER A 73 5.84 -10.47 21.44
CA SER A 73 6.31 -11.31 22.56
C SER A 73 6.21 -10.62 23.92
N TYR A 74 6.20 -9.28 23.95
CA TYR A 74 6.19 -8.51 25.18
C TYR A 74 4.80 -8.33 25.78
N CYS A 75 3.79 -8.05 24.96
CA CYS A 75 2.42 -7.79 25.41
C CYS A 75 1.43 -8.87 24.95
N ASN A 76 1.90 -9.91 24.27
CA ASN A 76 1.11 -11.01 23.69
C ASN A 76 -0.08 -10.54 22.82
N SER A 77 -0.03 -9.29 22.36
CA SER A 77 -1.09 -8.70 21.57
C SER A 77 -0.81 -8.90 20.09
N THR A 78 -1.85 -9.26 19.33
CA THR A 78 -1.77 -9.49 17.89
C THR A 78 -2.34 -8.28 17.15
N PHE A 79 -1.60 -7.73 16.19
CA PHE A 79 -2.05 -6.63 15.35
C PHE A 79 -1.75 -6.88 13.88
N LYS A 80 -2.42 -6.13 12.99
CA LYS A 80 -2.24 -6.22 11.54
C LYS A 80 -1.43 -5.05 11.02
N ALA A 81 -0.38 -5.33 10.27
CA ALA A 81 0.44 -4.31 9.60
C ALA A 81 0.67 -4.65 8.13
N TYR A 82 1.02 -3.63 7.35
CA TYR A 82 1.42 -3.77 5.94
C TYR A 82 2.93 -3.91 5.86
N VAL A 83 3.41 -4.91 5.13
CA VAL A 83 4.84 -5.15 4.93
C VAL A 83 5.15 -5.54 3.49
N ASN A 84 6.28 -5.07 2.96
CA ASN A 84 6.68 -5.31 1.56
C ASN A 84 7.33 -6.68 1.41
N ASN A 85 8.21 -7.08 2.32
CA ASN A 85 8.86 -8.38 2.29
C ASN A 85 8.31 -9.37 3.32
N LYS A 86 8.68 -10.65 3.14
CA LYS A 86 8.28 -11.70 4.08
C LYS A 86 8.92 -11.52 5.47
N LYS A 87 10.15 -11.01 5.51
CA LYS A 87 10.95 -10.86 6.74
C LYS A 87 10.80 -9.49 7.40
N ASP A 88 10.17 -8.53 6.70
CA ASP A 88 9.94 -7.21 7.27
C ASP A 88 8.96 -7.33 8.45
N LYS A 89 9.33 -6.68 9.55
CA LYS A 89 8.48 -6.44 10.71
C LYS A 89 8.19 -4.93 10.77
N PRO A 90 7.06 -4.50 11.34
CA PRO A 90 6.89 -3.09 11.69
C PRO A 90 8.00 -2.68 12.67
N LYS A 91 8.33 -1.38 12.74
CA LYS A 91 9.42 -0.89 13.60
C LYS A 91 9.17 -1.23 15.07
N GLU A 92 7.97 -0.93 15.54
CA GLU A 92 7.53 -1.14 16.92
C GLU A 92 6.19 -1.87 16.97
N CYS A 93 5.85 -2.42 18.14
CA CYS A 93 4.53 -2.94 18.42
C CYS A 93 3.52 -1.81 18.59
N TYR A 94 2.40 -1.88 17.86
CA TYR A 94 1.31 -0.90 17.96
C TYR A 94 0.75 -0.73 19.38
N PHE A 95 0.75 -1.79 20.19
CA PHE A 95 0.12 -1.78 21.52
C PHE A 95 1.06 -1.37 22.65
N CYS A 96 2.35 -1.73 22.58
CA CYS A 96 3.29 -1.47 23.68
C CYS A 96 4.47 -0.59 23.30
N GLY A 97 4.60 -0.18 22.04
CA GLY A 97 5.69 0.70 21.56
C GLY A 97 7.08 0.09 21.67
N LYS A 98 7.19 -1.23 21.93
CA LYS A 98 8.47 -1.93 21.98
C LYS A 98 8.87 -2.43 20.60
N ASP A 99 10.16 -2.33 20.31
CA ASP A 99 10.75 -2.91 19.12
C ASP A 99 10.69 -4.45 19.16
N TRP A 100 10.88 -5.06 18.00
CA TRP A 100 10.90 -6.52 17.85
C TRP A 100 12.31 -7.06 18.07
N ASP A 101 12.52 -7.87 19.11
CA ASP A 101 13.73 -8.71 19.24
C ASP A 101 13.85 -9.75 18.10
#